data_AF-A0ABD5TLG6-F1
#
_entry.id   AF-A0ABD5TLG6-F1
#
_cell.length_a   1.000
_cell.length_b   1.000
_cell.length_c   1.000
_cell.angle_alpha   90.00
_cell.angle_beta   90.00
_cell.angle_gamma   90.00
#
_symmetry.space_group_name_H-M   'P 1'
#
loop_
_entity.id
_entity.type
_entity.pdbx_description
1 polymer ?
#
loop_
_entity_poly.entity_id
_entity_poly.type
_entity_poly.pdbx_seq_one_letter_code
_entity_poly.pdbx_strand_id
1 'polypeptide(L)' 'MASESAATDRSRCVNCGFEAPGGDDAWRRLEVPGLGRMTQCPECESTNVITGR' A
#
# COMPACT_ATOMS: atom_id res chain seq x y z
N MET A 1 -11.96 3.01 22.53
CA MET A 1 -10.88 2.06 22.20
C MET A 1 -11.17 1.48 20.82
N ALA A 2 -10.12 1.28 20.01
CA ALA A 2 -10.15 1.06 18.56
C ALA A 2 -11.10 -0.06 18.11
N SER A 3 -11.79 0.16 16.99
CA SER A 3 -12.28 -0.94 16.17
C SER A 3 -11.51 -0.84 14.86
N GLU A 4 -10.47 -1.66 14.83
CA GLU A 4 -9.62 -1.96 13.70
C GLU A 4 -10.47 -2.64 12.63
N SER A 5 -11.29 -1.85 11.91
CA SER A 5 -11.82 -2.26 10.61
C SER A 5 -10.71 -2.17 9.56
N ALA A 6 -9.53 -2.73 9.86
CA ALA A 6 -8.59 -3.16 8.85
C ALA A 6 -9.14 -4.47 8.30
N ALA A 7 -10.21 -4.35 7.50
CA ALA A 7 -10.58 -5.41 6.58
C ALA A 7 -9.28 -5.83 5.89
N THR A 8 -8.94 -7.11 6.04
CA THR A 8 -7.70 -7.74 5.58
C THR A 8 -7.68 -7.81 4.05
N ASP A 9 -7.77 -6.65 3.40
CA ASP A 9 -7.58 -6.49 1.99
C ASP A 9 -6.06 -6.50 1.80
N ARG A 10 -5.52 -7.70 1.57
CA ARG A 10 -4.10 -7.88 1.27
C ARG A 10 -3.83 -7.17 -0.04
N SER A 11 -3.00 -6.13 0.06
CA SER A 11 -2.46 -5.46 -1.11
C SER A 11 -1.29 -6.27 -1.65
N ARG A 12 -1.15 -6.31 -2.97
CA ARG A 12 0.05 -6.87 -3.60
C ARG A 12 0.56 -5.98 -4.73
N CYS A 13 1.88 -5.90 -4.84
CA CYS A 13 2.54 -5.21 -5.93
C CYS A 13 2.56 -6.13 -7.15
N VAL A 14 2.00 -5.66 -8.25
CA VAL A 14 1.96 -6.44 -9.51
C VAL A 14 3.34 -6.51 -10.16
N ASN A 15 4.24 -5.57 -9.83
CA ASN A 15 5.56 -5.48 -10.45
C ASN A 15 6.57 -6.47 -9.88
N CYS A 16 6.59 -6.67 -8.56
CA CYS A 16 7.56 -7.55 -7.89
C CYS A 16 6.92 -8.71 -7.11
N GLY A 17 5.61 -8.68 -6.87
CA GLY A 17 4.90 -9.70 -6.09
C GLY A 17 4.88 -9.47 -4.58
N PHE A 18 5.41 -8.35 -4.07
CA PHE A 18 5.36 -8.00 -2.64
C PHE A 18 3.89 -7.95 -2.15
N GLU A 19 3.57 -8.67 -1.08
CA GLU A 19 2.22 -8.73 -0.50
C GLU A 19 2.26 -8.25 0.95
N ALA A 20 1.40 -7.28 1.27
CA ALA A 20 1.27 -6.71 2.61
C ALA A 20 -0.16 -6.24 2.85
N PRO A 21 -0.62 -6.15 4.12
CA PRO A 21 -1.95 -5.66 4.42
C PRO A 21 -2.17 -4.24 3.84
N GLY A 22 -3.33 -4.01 3.22
CA GLY A 22 -3.69 -2.72 2.65
C GLY A 22 -3.88 -1.67 3.75
N GLY A 23 -3.28 -0.50 3.55
CA GLY A 23 -3.34 0.62 4.50
C GLY A 23 -2.28 0.57 5.61
N ASP A 24 -1.55 -0.53 5.76
CA ASP A 24 -0.48 -0.68 6.76
C ASP A 24 0.76 0.16 6.40
N ASP A 25 1.58 0.50 7.40
CA ASP A 25 2.85 1.23 7.22
C ASP A 25 3.93 0.38 6.51
N ALA A 26 3.63 -0.90 6.26
CA ALA A 26 4.41 -1.77 5.39
C ALA A 26 4.56 -1.21 3.96
N TRP A 27 3.61 -0.39 3.49
CA TRP A 27 3.73 0.28 2.21
C TRP A 27 4.41 1.64 2.34
N ARG A 28 5.32 1.93 1.40
CA ARG A 28 6.06 3.19 1.40
C ARG A 28 5.12 4.33 1.01
N ARG A 29 4.79 5.20 1.97
CA ARG A 29 3.99 6.40 1.70
C ARG A 29 4.92 7.53 1.29
N LEU A 30 4.75 8.00 0.06
CA LEU A 30 5.47 9.14 -0.47
C LEU A 30 4.53 10.34 -0.49
N GLU A 31 5.03 11.51 -0.15
CA GLU A 31 4.32 12.76 -0.41
C GLU A 31 4.90 13.40 -1.66
N VAL A 32 4.07 13.52 -2.70
CA VAL A 32 4.45 14.17 -3.95
C VAL A 32 3.86 15.59 -3.95
N PRO A 33 4.70 16.64 -3.97
CA PRO A 33 4.22 18.01 -4.05
C PRO A 33 3.29 18.20 -5.25
N GLY A 34 2.07 18.69 -5.00
CA GLY A 34 1.05 18.93 -6.03
C GLY A 34 0.18 17.71 -6.40
N LEU A 35 0.57 16.48 -6.02
CA LEU A 35 -0.23 15.27 -6.25
C LEU A 35 -0.82 14.67 -4.97
N GLY A 36 -0.20 14.95 -3.82
CA GLY A 36 -0.60 14.43 -2.51
C GLY A 36 0.14 13.16 -2.11
N ARG A 37 -0.43 12.43 -1.13
CA ARG A 37 0.15 11.18 -0.61
C ARG A 37 -0.15 10.02 -1.56
N MET A 38 0.91 9.34 -1.99
CA MET A 38 0.85 8.13 -2.80
C MET A 38 1.44 6.95 -2.05
N THR A 39 0.94 5.76 -2.37
CA THR A 39 1.43 4.49 -1.83
C THR A 39 2.34 3.82 -2.87
N GLN A 40 3.56 3.50 -2.48
CA GLN A 40 4.58 2.87 -3.30
C GLN A 40 5.06 1.56 -2.65
N CYS A 41 5.38 0.58 -3.48
CA CYS A 41 6.03 -0.66 -3.07
C CYS A 41 7.45 -0.37 -2.53
N PRO A 42 7.82 -0.83 -1.32
CA PRO A 42 9.16 -0.61 -0.77
C PRO A 42 10.25 -1.41 -1.51
N GLU A 43 9.92 -2.57 -2.07
CA GLU A 43 10.89 -3.47 -2.74
C GLU A 43 11.35 -2.99 -4.12
N CYS A 44 10.42 -2.51 -4.95
CA CYS A 44 10.69 -2.18 -6.35
C CYS A 44 10.30 -0.75 -6.73
N GLU A 45 9.88 0.06 -5.77
CA GLU A 45 9.49 1.46 -5.96
C GLU A 45 8.32 1.66 -6.94
N SER A 46 7.58 0.60 -7.25
CA SER A 46 6.40 0.68 -8.10
C SER A 46 5.18 1.12 -7.31
N THR A 47 4.39 2.04 -7.87
CA THR A 47 3.07 2.44 -7.34
C THR A 47 1.94 1.55 -7.85
N ASN A 48 2.25 0.50 -8.62
CA ASN A 48 1.26 -0.43 -9.15
C ASN A 48 0.92 -1.53 -8.12
N VAL A 49 0.02 -1.17 -7.20
CA VAL A 49 -0.45 -2.01 -6.10
C VAL A 49 -1.93 -2.29 -6.28
N ILE A 50 -2.32 -3.56 -6.16
CA ILE A 50 -3.72 -3.99 -6.22
C ILE A 50 -4.17 -4.45 -4.84
N THR A 51 -5.32 -3.94 -4.39
CA THR A 51 -6.05 -4.35 -3.20
C THR A 51 -7.10 -5.41 -3.60
N GLY A 52 -7.08 -6.56 -2.91
CA GLY A 52 -8.04 -7.65 -3.08
C GLY A 52 -9.31 -7.42 -2.25
N ARG A 53 -10.36 -6.94 -2.92
CA ARG A 53 -11.70 -6.65 -2.35
C ARG A 53 -12.34 -7.81 -1.59
#